data_AF-A0AAD7AT70-F1
#
_entry.id   AF-A0AAD7AT70-F1
#
_cell.length_a   1.000
_cell.length_b   1.000
_cell.length_c   1.000
_cell.angle_alpha   90.00
_cell.angle_beta   90.00
_cell.angle_gamma   90.00
#
_symmetry.space_group_name_H-M   'P 1'
#
loop_
_entity.id
_entity.type
_entity.pdbx_description
1 polymer ?
#
loop_
_entity_poly.entity_id
_entity_poly.type
_entity_poly.pdbx_seq_one_letter_code
_entity_poly.pdbx_strand_id
1 'polypeptide(L)'
;MADWPDSILRRFRAVPPNPRENDFYGPWNKLLSYVFPPASDFTVAPQSYLLSTSRETADIVVEYEIFYNNVPVLIVKIKPPGNLRLPSAREEAGTQIRRRIRELSEDCLLPTLHAVSAFGTQLAFYSKAKDYQIVPGGIPPDPVLLTDTAPLDW
;
A
#
# COMPACT_ATOMS: atom_id res chain seq x y z
N MET A 1 15.97 17.28 -3.40
CA MET A 1 15.61 15.90 -3.77
C MET A 1 16.35 15.00 -2.80
N ALA A 2 15.69 14.05 -2.15
CA ALA A 2 16.39 13.15 -1.24
C ALA A 2 17.29 12.21 -2.06
N ASP A 3 18.60 12.23 -1.78
CA ASP A 3 19.57 11.36 -2.43
C ASP A 3 19.49 9.96 -1.79
N TRP A 4 18.68 9.09 -2.41
CA TRP A 4 18.60 7.68 -1.99
C TRP A 4 19.92 6.95 -2.29
N PRO A 5 20.34 6.00 -1.43
CA PRO A 5 21.51 5.17 -1.72
C PRO A 5 21.43 4.51 -3.10
N ASP A 6 22.54 4.53 -3.84
CA ASP A 6 22.64 3.89 -5.16
C ASP A 6 22.25 2.42 -5.16
N SER A 7 22.42 1.74 -4.03
CA SER A 7 22.04 0.34 -3.88
C SER A 7 20.51 0.14 -3.95
N ILE A 8 19.72 1.12 -3.52
CA ILE A 8 18.25 1.14 -3.62
C ILE A 8 17.84 1.54 -5.03
N LEU A 9 18.40 2.64 -5.55
CA LEU A 9 18.10 3.13 -6.90
C LEU A 9 18.39 2.06 -7.97
N ARG A 10 19.52 1.35 -7.87
CA ARG A 10 19.84 0.22 -8.75
C ARG A 10 18.79 -0.87 -8.71
N ARG A 11 18.18 -1.14 -7.55
CA ARG A 11 17.17 -2.20 -7.44
C ARG A 11 15.86 -1.81 -8.09
N PHE A 12 15.41 -0.56 -7.96
CA PHE A 12 14.24 -0.06 -8.68
C PHE A 12 14.49 0.05 -10.20
N ARG A 13 15.68 0.46 -10.62
CA ARG A 13 16.07 0.54 -12.05
C ARG A 13 16.19 -0.82 -12.73
N ALA A 14 16.39 -1.90 -11.96
CA ALA A 14 16.48 -3.27 -12.48
C ALA A 14 15.11 -3.92 -12.73
N VAL A 15 14.01 -3.24 -12.39
CA VAL A 15 12.64 -3.71 -12.68
C VAL A 15 12.43 -3.71 -14.20
N PRO A 16 11.88 -4.79 -14.80
CA PRO A 16 11.70 -4.89 -16.24
C PRO A 16 10.68 -3.87 -16.79
N PRO A 17 10.70 -3.55 -18.10
CA PRO A 17 9.80 -2.56 -18.71
C PRO A 17 8.30 -2.87 -18.59
N ASN A 18 7.92 -4.16 -18.52
CA ASN A 18 6.55 -4.63 -18.31
C ASN A 18 6.45 -5.35 -16.97
N PRO A 19 6.50 -4.62 -15.84
CA PRO A 19 6.66 -5.23 -14.54
C PRO A 19 5.34 -5.80 -14.02
N ARG A 20 5.45 -6.95 -13.37
CA ARG A 20 4.41 -7.53 -12.53
C ARG A 20 4.52 -6.99 -11.12
N GLU A 21 3.52 -7.24 -10.30
CA GLU A 21 3.50 -6.82 -8.90
C GLU A 21 4.73 -7.33 -8.11
N ASN A 22 5.06 -8.61 -8.29
CA ASN A 22 6.16 -9.27 -7.58
C ASN A 22 7.55 -8.75 -7.93
N ASP A 23 7.72 -8.15 -9.12
CA ASP A 23 8.98 -7.53 -9.53
C ASP A 23 9.32 -6.32 -8.63
N PHE A 24 8.32 -5.73 -7.97
CA PHE A 24 8.46 -4.62 -7.03
C PHE A 24 8.69 -5.05 -5.57
N TYR A 25 8.44 -6.30 -5.19
CA TYR A 25 8.61 -6.76 -3.81
C TYR A 25 10.06 -6.60 -3.32
N GLY A 26 11.04 -7.03 -4.13
CA GLY A 26 12.46 -6.89 -3.79
C GLY A 26 12.91 -5.42 -3.63
N PRO A 27 12.66 -4.53 -4.61
CA PRO A 27 12.92 -3.10 -4.47
C PRO A 27 12.29 -2.46 -3.22
N TRP A 28 11.02 -2.74 -2.96
CA TRP A 28 10.31 -2.21 -1.78
C TRP A 28 10.86 -2.77 -0.47
N ASN A 29 11.09 -4.09 -0.38
CA ASN A 29 11.69 -4.69 0.81
C ASN A 29 13.04 -4.05 1.13
N LYS A 30 13.86 -3.78 0.09
CA LYS A 30 15.16 -3.13 0.26
C LYS A 30 15.03 -1.68 0.76
N LEU A 31 14.08 -0.92 0.22
CA LEU A 31 13.79 0.44 0.67
C LEU A 31 13.30 0.44 2.12
N LEU A 32 12.33 -0.41 2.45
CA LEU A 32 11.76 -0.50 3.79
C LEU A 32 12.80 -0.96 4.81
N SER A 33 13.65 -1.93 4.47
CA SER A 33 14.76 -2.37 5.34
C SER A 33 15.85 -1.32 5.51
N TYR A 34 15.94 -0.33 4.61
CA TYR A 34 16.84 0.81 4.77
C TYR A 34 16.24 1.89 5.69
N VAL A 35 14.95 2.18 5.53
CA VAL A 35 14.22 3.16 6.36
C VAL A 35 13.96 2.63 7.77
N PHE A 36 13.73 1.32 7.90
CA PHE A 36 13.54 0.58 9.14
C PHE A 36 14.62 -0.51 9.24
N PRO A 37 15.84 -0.17 9.68
CA PRO A 37 16.93 -1.12 9.79
C PRO A 37 16.57 -2.28 10.72
N PRO A 38 17.03 -3.52 10.45
CA PRO A 38 16.81 -4.67 11.33
C PRO A 38 17.35 -4.50 12.76
N ALA A 39 18.29 -3.56 12.96
CA ALA A 39 18.83 -3.22 14.27
C ALA A 39 17.97 -2.21 15.05
N SER A 40 16.91 -1.66 14.44
CA SER A 40 15.95 -0.77 15.11
C SER A 40 14.85 -1.57 15.81
N ASP A 41 14.03 -0.89 16.61
CA ASP A 41 12.87 -1.49 17.28
C ASP A 41 11.69 -1.77 16.32
N PHE A 42 11.83 -1.41 15.04
CA PHE A 42 10.83 -1.66 14.02
C PHE A 42 11.04 -3.01 13.35
N THR A 43 9.95 -3.71 13.07
CA THR A 43 9.95 -4.96 12.30
C THR A 43 9.21 -4.76 10.99
N VAL A 44 9.88 -5.01 9.86
CA VAL A 44 9.25 -5.04 8.53
C VAL A 44 8.84 -6.48 8.23
N ALA A 45 7.54 -6.73 8.08
CA ALA A 45 7.00 -8.06 7.81
C ALA A 45 6.15 -8.07 6.53
N PRO A 46 6.50 -8.89 5.52
CA PRO A 46 5.61 -9.14 4.41
C PRO A 46 4.41 -9.98 4.90
N GLN A 47 3.21 -9.51 4.63
CA GLN A 47 1.95 -10.18 4.92
C GLN A 47 1.30 -10.62 3.62
N SER A 48 0.71 -11.81 3.64
CA SER A 48 -0.08 -12.33 2.53
C SER A 48 -1.44 -12.79 3.04
N TYR A 49 -2.51 -12.29 2.44
CA TYR A 49 -3.88 -12.73 2.76
C TYR A 49 -4.71 -12.92 1.50
N LEU A 50 -5.78 -13.68 1.67
CA LEU A 50 -6.76 -13.96 0.62
C LEU A 50 -7.81 -12.84 0.61
N LEU A 51 -8.01 -12.22 -0.54
CA LEU A 51 -9.07 -11.22 -0.72
C LEU A 51 -10.48 -11.83 -0.77
N SER A 52 -10.61 -13.08 -1.22
CA SER A 52 -11.89 -13.76 -1.44
C SER A 52 -11.99 -15.07 -0.64
N THR A 53 -13.17 -15.32 -0.08
CA THR A 53 -13.59 -16.63 0.43
C THR A 53 -14.30 -17.49 -0.63
N SER A 54 -14.45 -16.98 -1.87
CA SER A 54 -15.06 -17.73 -2.96
C SER A 54 -14.07 -18.75 -3.54
N ARG A 55 -14.55 -19.98 -3.74
CA ARG A 55 -13.76 -21.17 -4.09
C ARG A 55 -13.13 -21.17 -5.50
N GLU A 56 -13.28 -20.11 -6.28
CA GLU A 56 -13.00 -20.17 -7.73
C GLU A 56 -11.69 -19.50 -8.14
N THR A 57 -11.21 -18.46 -7.43
CA THR A 57 -9.85 -17.93 -7.57
C THR A 57 -9.51 -17.09 -6.34
N ALA A 58 -8.49 -17.51 -5.59
CA ALA A 58 -8.02 -16.79 -4.41
C ALA A 58 -6.98 -15.73 -4.86
N ASP A 59 -7.38 -14.46 -4.87
CA ASP A 59 -6.42 -13.38 -5.10
C ASP A 59 -5.59 -13.21 -3.82
N ILE A 60 -4.33 -13.65 -3.88
CA ILE A 60 -3.34 -13.44 -2.83
C ILE A 60 -2.79 -12.03 -3.01
N VAL A 61 -2.95 -11.19 -1.99
CA VAL A 61 -2.30 -9.87 -1.96
C VAL A 61 -1.13 -9.90 -1.00
N VAL A 62 0.00 -9.37 -1.46
CA VAL A 62 1.16 -9.12 -0.61
C VAL A 62 1.20 -7.65 -0.23
N GLU A 63 1.38 -7.38 1.05
CA GLU A 63 1.68 -6.06 1.59
C GLU A 63 2.79 -6.14 2.63
N TYR A 64 3.37 -5.00 2.98
CA TYR A 64 4.34 -4.89 4.05
C TYR A 64 3.69 -4.18 5.22
N GLU A 65 3.77 -4.79 6.39
CA GLU A 65 3.38 -4.17 7.64
C GLU A 65 4.63 -3.90 8.46
N ILE A 66 4.71 -2.67 8.97
CA ILE A 66 5.79 -2.24 9.84
C ILE A 66 5.23 -2.19 11.24
N PHE A 67 5.88 -2.91 12.14
CA PHE A 67 5.50 -3.02 13.54
C PHE A 67 6.49 -2.28 14.43
N TYR A 68 6.00 -1.67 15.51
CA TYR A 68 6.79 -1.22 16.64
C TYR A 68 6.23 -1.90 17.88
N ASN A 69 7.06 -2.67 18.62
CA ASN A 69 6.61 -3.47 19.76
C ASN A 69 5.37 -4.34 19.47
N ASN A 70 5.36 -5.05 18.33
CA ASN A 70 4.26 -5.89 17.85
C ASN A 70 2.95 -5.16 17.52
N VAL A 71 2.98 -3.83 17.41
CA VAL A 71 1.83 -3.02 16.99
C VAL A 71 2.06 -2.43 15.60
N PRO A 72 1.09 -2.53 14.67
CA PRO A 72 1.23 -1.95 13.34
C PRO A 72 1.30 -0.42 13.40
N VAL A 73 2.30 0.16 12.73
CA VAL A 73 2.52 1.61 12.64
C VAL A 73 2.46 2.14 11.21
N LEU A 74 2.72 1.30 10.21
CA LEU A 74 2.65 1.65 8.81
C LEU A 74 2.31 0.43 7.95
N ILE A 75 1.43 0.63 6.97
CA ILE A 75 1.07 -0.38 5.97
C ILE A 75 1.58 0.10 4.60
N VAL A 76 2.21 -0.78 3.82
CA VAL A 76 2.64 -0.49 2.46
C VAL A 76 2.14 -1.58 1.52
N LYS A 77 1.20 -1.23 0.66
CA LYS A 77 0.57 -2.13 -0.29
C LYS A 77 1.13 -1.91 -1.68
N ILE A 78 1.63 -2.94 -2.31
CA ILE A 78 2.25 -2.84 -3.64
C ILE A 78 1.22 -3.29 -4.68
N LYS A 79 1.16 -2.54 -5.79
CA LYS A 79 0.32 -2.82 -6.96
C LYS A 79 1.13 -2.68 -8.24
N PRO A 80 0.77 -3.38 -9.33
CA PRO A 80 1.37 -3.17 -10.63
C PRO A 80 1.22 -1.69 -11.07
N PRO A 81 2.25 -1.09 -11.69
CA PRO A 81 2.18 0.31 -12.12
C PRO A 81 1.12 0.52 -13.22
N GLY A 82 0.82 -0.52 -14.02
CA GLY A 82 -0.25 -0.47 -15.03
C GLY A 82 -1.62 -0.19 -14.43
N ASN A 83 -1.88 -0.64 -13.20
CA ASN A 83 -3.15 -0.42 -12.51
C ASN A 83 -3.42 1.06 -12.25
N LEU A 84 -2.39 1.90 -12.17
CA LEU A 84 -2.57 3.33 -11.97
C LEU A 84 -3.38 3.97 -13.11
N ARG A 85 -3.33 3.42 -14.32
CA ARG A 85 -4.06 3.95 -15.48
C ARG A 85 -5.54 3.56 -15.49
N LEU A 86 -5.92 2.52 -14.75
CA LEU A 86 -7.28 1.97 -14.74
C LEU A 86 -8.05 2.55 -13.54
N PRO A 87 -9.13 3.34 -13.75
CA PRO A 87 -9.92 3.90 -12.65
C PRO A 87 -10.40 2.85 -11.64
N SER A 88 -10.96 1.74 -12.13
CA SER A 88 -11.41 0.62 -11.31
C SER A 88 -10.29 -0.01 -10.48
N ALA A 89 -9.07 -0.11 -11.02
CA ALA A 89 -7.95 -0.67 -10.27
C ALA A 89 -7.40 0.30 -9.22
N ARG A 90 -7.51 1.61 -9.44
CA ARG A 90 -7.21 2.64 -8.42
C ARG A 90 -8.23 2.60 -7.29
N GLU A 91 -9.50 2.53 -7.65
CA GLU A 91 -10.62 2.44 -6.70
C GLU A 91 -10.50 1.19 -5.84
N GLU A 92 -10.30 0.02 -6.45
CA GLU A 92 -10.09 -1.25 -5.74
C GLU A 92 -8.87 -1.19 -4.80
N ALA A 93 -7.74 -0.62 -5.24
CA ALA A 93 -6.58 -0.43 -4.37
C ALA A 93 -6.91 0.48 -3.17
N GLY A 94 -7.67 1.54 -3.39
CA GLY A 94 -8.18 2.44 -2.34
C GLY A 94 -9.13 1.73 -1.37
N THR A 95 -10.03 0.90 -1.87
CA THR A 95 -10.94 0.08 -1.05
C THR A 95 -10.16 -0.90 -0.19
N GLN A 96 -9.18 -1.60 -0.77
CA GLN A 96 -8.36 -2.57 -0.07
C GLN A 96 -7.52 -1.93 1.04
N ILE A 97 -6.85 -0.79 0.79
CA ILE A 97 -6.01 -0.15 1.81
C ILE A 97 -6.85 0.45 2.94
N ARG A 98 -8.04 1.02 2.62
CA ARG A 98 -8.98 1.51 3.64
C ARG A 98 -9.50 0.39 4.53
N ARG A 99 -9.80 -0.77 3.95
CA ARG A 99 -10.19 -1.95 4.70
C ARG A 99 -9.10 -2.34 5.69
N ARG A 100 -7.83 -2.39 5.23
CA ARG A 100 -6.70 -2.73 6.11
C ARG A 100 -6.50 -1.72 7.23
N ILE A 101 -6.60 -0.42 6.93
CA ILE A 101 -6.55 0.63 7.96
C ILE A 101 -7.65 0.42 9.00
N ARG A 102 -8.89 0.11 8.61
CA ARG A 102 -9.98 -0.17 9.56
C ARG A 102 -9.69 -1.36 10.45
N GLU A 103 -9.16 -2.44 9.89
CA GLU A 103 -8.81 -3.66 10.62
C GLU A 103 -7.70 -3.43 11.65
N LEU A 104 -6.70 -2.60 11.33
CA LEU A 104 -5.52 -2.40 12.19
C LEU A 104 -5.57 -1.14 13.07
N SER A 105 -6.51 -0.22 12.83
CA SER A 105 -6.47 1.09 13.50
C SER A 105 -6.71 1.04 15.01
N GLU A 106 -7.44 0.04 15.50
CA GLU A 106 -7.70 -0.12 16.94
C GLU A 106 -6.46 -0.61 17.69
N ASP A 107 -5.61 -1.38 17.02
CA ASP A 107 -4.37 -1.91 17.58
C ASP A 107 -3.22 -0.88 17.52
N CYS A 108 -3.35 0.18 16.70
CA CYS A 108 -2.28 1.14 16.47
C CYS A 108 -2.01 2.02 17.71
N LEU A 109 -0.75 2.04 18.16
CA LEU A 109 -0.29 2.86 19.29
C LEU A 109 -0.18 4.33 18.92
N LEU A 110 0.05 4.64 17.65
CA LEU A 110 0.21 6.02 17.18
C LEU A 110 -1.13 6.76 17.20
N PRO A 111 -1.11 8.10 17.36
CA PRO A 111 -2.33 8.92 17.20
C PRO A 111 -2.97 8.76 15.82
N THR A 112 -2.14 8.45 14.82
CA THR A 112 -2.52 8.31 13.42
C THR A 112 -1.85 7.07 12.84
N LEU A 113 -2.64 6.15 12.29
CA LEU A 113 -2.15 5.05 11.47
C LEU A 113 -1.95 5.56 10.04
N HIS A 114 -0.76 5.33 9.48
CA HIS A 114 -0.43 5.67 8.10
C HIS A 114 -0.43 4.44 7.21
N ALA A 115 -0.80 4.62 5.95
CA ALA A 115 -0.69 3.59 4.93
C ALA A 115 -0.31 4.18 3.57
N VAL A 116 0.34 3.37 2.74
CA VAL A 116 0.78 3.74 1.39
C VAL A 116 0.29 2.69 0.39
N SER A 117 -0.35 3.13 -0.68
CA SER A 117 -0.60 2.32 -1.86
C SER A 117 0.42 2.69 -2.94
N ALA A 118 1.31 1.76 -3.28
CA ALA A 118 2.41 1.95 -4.20
C ALA A 118 2.12 1.27 -5.55
N PHE A 119 1.92 2.06 -6.59
CA PHE A 119 1.81 1.62 -7.98
C PHE A 119 3.19 1.68 -8.63
N GLY A 120 3.97 0.61 -8.46
CA GLY A 120 5.39 0.63 -8.76
C GLY A 120 6.14 1.63 -7.87
N THR A 121 6.51 2.80 -8.42
CA THR A 121 7.16 3.90 -7.69
C THR A 121 6.25 5.09 -7.40
N GLN A 122 5.02 5.10 -7.94
CA GLN A 122 4.03 6.14 -7.69
C GLN A 122 3.25 5.81 -6.42
N LEU A 123 3.04 6.79 -5.54
CA LEU A 123 2.52 6.57 -4.19
C LEU A 123 1.20 7.32 -3.98
N ALA A 124 0.24 6.66 -3.35
CA ALA A 124 -0.91 7.29 -2.73
C ALA A 124 -0.85 7.09 -1.22
N PHE A 125 -0.97 8.18 -0.47
CA PHE A 125 -0.88 8.18 0.98
C PHE A 125 -2.25 8.18 1.63
N TYR A 126 -2.40 7.40 2.69
CA TYR A 126 -3.61 7.31 3.48
C TYR A 126 -3.28 7.46 4.97
N SER A 127 -4.20 8.02 5.72
CA SER A 127 -4.08 8.14 7.17
C SER A 127 -5.43 8.02 7.87
N LYS A 128 -5.41 7.52 9.10
CA LYS A 128 -6.56 7.52 10.02
C LYS A 128 -6.09 7.90 11.42
N ALA A 129 -6.57 9.03 11.93
CA ALA A 129 -6.50 9.32 13.36
C ALA A 129 -7.62 8.56 14.09
N LYS A 130 -7.42 8.25 15.38
CA LYS A 130 -8.28 7.32 16.15
C LYS A 130 -9.79 7.52 15.95
N ASP A 131 -10.26 8.76 16.07
CA ASP A 131 -11.69 9.11 16.00
C ASP A 131 -12.11 9.76 14.67
N TYR A 132 -11.25 9.73 13.66
CA TYR A 132 -11.46 10.42 12.39
C TYR A 132 -11.63 9.45 11.22
N GLN A 133 -12.21 9.99 10.14
CA GLN A 133 -12.32 9.26 8.88
C GLN A 133 -10.94 9.06 8.23
N ILE A 134 -10.84 8.02 7.39
CA ILE A 134 -9.64 7.77 6.59
C ILE A 134 -9.53 8.87 5.52
N VAL A 135 -8.36 9.49 5.43
CA VAL A 135 -8.02 10.53 4.44
C VAL A 135 -7.02 9.95 3.42
N PRO A 136 -7.15 10.22 2.10
CA PRO A 136 -8.28 10.88 1.44
C PRO A 136 -9.59 10.11 1.68
N GLY A 137 -10.77 10.70 1.54
CA GLY A 137 -12.05 10.00 1.66
C GLY A 137 -12.30 9.00 0.51
N GLY A 138 -13.21 8.04 0.69
CA GLY A 138 -13.63 7.15 -0.40
C GLY A 138 -14.30 7.95 -1.52
N ILE A 139 -14.15 7.50 -2.77
CA ILE A 139 -14.86 8.11 -3.89
C ILE A 139 -16.31 7.65 -3.77
N PRO A 140 -17.28 8.58 -3.61
CA PRO A 140 -18.67 8.18 -3.54
C PRO A 140 -19.09 7.62 -4.91
N PRO A 141 -19.88 6.54 -4.95
CA PRO A 141 -20.46 6.07 -6.20
C PRO A 141 -21.35 7.18 -6.77
N ASP A 142 -21.19 7.48 -8.06
CA ASP A 142 -22.04 8.46 -8.74
C ASP A 142 -23.47 7.92 -8.82
N PRO A 143 -24.48 8.59 -8.22
CA PRO A 143 -25.86 8.09 -8.18
C PRO A 143 -26.58 8.16 -9.53
N VAL A 144 -26.01 8.86 -10.53
CA VAL A 144 -26.61 9.07 -11.86
C VAL A 144 -25.86 8.29 -12.94
N LEU A 145 -24.55 8.10 -12.76
CA LEU A 145 -23.69 7.35 -13.69
C LEU A 145 -23.18 6.08 -13.00
N LEU A 146 -23.60 4.92 -13.49
CA LEU A 146 -23.02 3.60 -13.19
C LEU A 146 -21.56 3.45 -13.69
N THR A 147 -20.79 4.55 -13.72
CA THR A 147 -19.38 4.58 -14.13
C THR A 147 -18.54 5.23 -13.05
N ASP A 148 -17.91 4.35 -12.30
CA ASP A 148 -16.87 4.61 -11.32
C ASP A 148 -15.68 5.34 -11.94
N THR A 149 -15.58 6.65 -11.72
CA THR A 149 -14.44 7.42 -12.21
C THR A 149 -13.77 8.14 -11.05
N ALA A 150 -12.69 7.53 -10.54
CA ALA A 150 -11.82 8.11 -9.54
C ALA A 150 -11.15 9.43 -10.03
N PRO A 151 -11.06 10.48 -9.19
CA PRO A 151 -10.45 11.77 -9.53
C PRO A 151 -9.01 11.65 -10.06
N LEU A 152 -8.63 12.61 -10.89
CA LEU A 152 -7.33 12.67 -11.56
C LEU A 152 -6.22 13.27 -10.68
N ASP A 153 -6.57 13.84 -9.53
CA ASP A 153 -5.60 14.51 -8.66
C ASP A 153 -4.88 13.46 -7.79
N TRP A 154 -3.68 13.09 -8.26
CA TRP A 154 -2.66 12.29 -7.56
C TRP A 154 -1.36 13.07 -7.46
#